data_AF-D8J8X4-F1
#
_entry.id   AF-D8J8X4-F1
#
_cell.length_a   1.000
_cell.length_b   1.000
_cell.length_c   1.000
_cell.angle_alpha   90.00
_cell.angle_beta   90.00
_cell.angle_gamma   90.00
#
_symmetry.space_group_name_H-M   'P 1'
#
loop_
_entity.id
_entity.type
_entity.pdbx_description
1 polymer ?
#
loop_
_entity_poly.entity_id
_entity_poly.type
_entity_poly.pdbx_seq_one_letter_code
_entity_poly.pdbx_strand_id
1 'polypeptide(L)'
;MYVLDSSAFIHEYHTTEQTASIPLVREELEDESAYRYDAMEGSGMHIHIPTDETIDTVRRAAAELGDLEELSDTDIRLVATTFELDGTLVTDDYAMQNVAEKLNVTVEVIAREGITEQRQWSFQCQGCGREFDRQLDRCEVCGSPLARKNPT
;
A
#
# COMPACT_ATOMS: atom_id res chain seq x y z
N MET A 1 -10.49 16.59 3.98
CA MET A 1 -10.13 15.78 5.16
C MET A 1 -9.55 14.48 4.67
N TYR A 2 -8.48 13.99 5.27
CA TYR A 2 -7.72 12.81 4.83
C TYR A 2 -7.98 11.66 5.80
N VAL A 3 -8.55 10.56 5.32
CA VAL A 3 -8.84 9.38 6.13
C VAL A 3 -7.69 8.39 5.97
N LEU A 4 -6.99 8.13 7.06
CA LEU A 4 -5.76 7.36 7.09
C LEU A 4 -6.02 5.89 7.41
N ASP A 5 -5.62 5.03 6.48
CA ASP A 5 -5.51 3.58 6.65
C ASP A 5 -4.22 3.20 7.41
N SER A 6 -4.14 1.96 7.90
CA SER A 6 -2.96 1.35 8.54
C SER A 6 -1.69 1.58 7.72
N SER A 7 -1.77 1.45 6.40
CA SER A 7 -0.67 1.71 5.45
C SER A 7 -0.07 3.11 5.61
N ALA A 8 -0.86 4.14 5.92
CA ALA A 8 -0.40 5.51 6.11
C ALA A 8 0.48 5.65 7.37
N PHE A 9 0.17 4.94 8.44
CA PHE A 9 0.96 4.95 9.68
C PHE A 9 2.24 4.11 9.55
N ILE A 10 2.19 3.02 8.79
CA ILE A 10 3.34 2.15 8.51
C ILE A 10 4.36 2.88 7.65
N HIS A 11 3.91 3.67 6.67
CA HIS A 11 4.78 4.36 5.70
C HIS A 11 5.07 5.82 6.04
N GLU A 12 4.80 6.24 7.28
CA GLU A 12 5.14 7.60 7.76
C GLU A 12 4.53 8.70 6.89
N TYR A 13 3.27 8.52 6.50
CA TYR A 13 2.57 9.49 5.68
C TYR A 13 2.47 10.85 6.38
N HIS A 14 2.84 11.91 5.68
CA HIS A 14 2.84 13.28 6.19
C HIS A 14 1.94 14.17 5.35
N THR A 15 1.06 14.91 6.02
CA THR A 15 0.19 15.91 5.40
C THR A 15 -0.02 17.10 6.34
N THR A 16 -0.35 18.26 5.78
CA THR A 16 -0.79 19.45 6.51
C THR A 16 -2.31 19.56 6.61
N GLU A 17 -3.03 18.67 5.93
CA GLU A 17 -4.49 18.64 5.89
C GLU A 17 -5.07 18.04 7.19
N GLN A 18 -6.36 18.30 7.44
CA GLN A 18 -7.05 17.65 8.56
C GLN A 18 -7.12 16.13 8.32
N THR A 19 -6.70 15.36 9.31
CA THR A 19 -6.68 13.89 9.25
C THR A 19 -7.79 13.28 10.10
N ALA A 20 -8.24 12.10 9.68
CA ALA A 20 -9.14 11.25 10.44
C ALA A 20 -8.72 9.78 10.30
N SER A 21 -9.12 8.94 11.25
CA SER A 21 -9.02 7.49 11.14
C SER A 21 -10.10 6.82 12.00
N ILE A 22 -10.11 5.50 12.05
CA ILE A 22 -11.06 4.71 12.84
C ILE A 22 -10.34 3.95 13.96
N PRO A 23 -11.02 3.64 15.08
CA PRO A 23 -10.41 2.89 16.18
C PRO A 23 -9.82 1.53 15.77
N LEU A 24 -10.42 0.84 14.79
CA LEU A 24 -9.96 -0.48 14.35
C LEU A 24 -8.57 -0.44 13.71
N VAL A 25 -8.22 0.64 13.02
CA VAL A 25 -6.86 0.81 12.48
C VAL A 25 -5.84 0.74 13.62
N ARG A 26 -6.12 1.37 14.77
CA ARG A 26 -5.24 1.31 15.93
C ARG A 26 -5.06 -0.11 16.47
N GLU A 27 -6.06 -0.98 16.35
CA GLU A 27 -6.00 -2.37 16.81
C GLU A 27 -5.14 -3.25 15.89
N GLU A 28 -5.00 -2.89 14.62
CA GLU A 28 -4.15 -3.58 13.64
C GLU A 28 -2.67 -3.18 13.74
N LEU A 29 -2.38 -1.98 14.24
CA LEU A 29 -1.04 -1.43 14.29
C LEU A 29 -0.23 -1.96 15.48
N GLU A 30 1.05 -2.24 15.22
CA GLU A 30 2.02 -2.69 16.22
C GLU A 30 3.23 -1.75 16.29
N ASP A 31 3.97 -1.82 17.41
CA ASP A 31 5.23 -1.11 17.64
C ASP A 31 5.20 0.39 17.25
N GLU A 32 6.13 0.83 16.40
CA GLU A 32 6.30 2.23 16.00
C GLU A 32 5.07 2.79 15.30
N SER A 33 4.36 1.97 14.51
CA SER A 33 3.17 2.40 13.78
C SER A 33 2.00 2.71 14.72
N ALA A 34 1.85 1.94 15.80
CA ALA A 34 0.88 2.20 16.87
C ALA A 34 1.18 3.51 17.61
N TYR A 35 2.45 3.77 17.94
CA TYR A 35 2.84 5.04 18.57
C TYR A 35 2.58 6.25 17.67
N ARG A 36 2.75 6.11 16.34
CA ARG A 36 2.42 7.17 15.37
C ARG A 36 0.93 7.48 15.36
N TYR A 37 0.07 6.45 15.38
CA TYR A 37 -1.37 6.65 15.51
C TYR A 37 -1.71 7.43 16.79
N ASP A 38 -1.23 6.96 17.94
CA ASP A 38 -1.52 7.58 19.25
C ASP A 38 -1.03 9.05 19.30
N ALA A 39 0.11 9.33 18.68
CA ALA A 39 0.64 10.69 18.56
C ALA A 39 -0.21 11.57 17.64
N MET A 40 -0.69 11.06 16.50
CA MET A 40 -1.58 11.80 15.60
C MET A 40 -2.93 12.08 16.25
N GLU A 41 -3.52 11.09 16.95
CA GLU A 41 -4.74 11.27 17.75
C GLU A 41 -4.54 12.37 18.79
N GLY A 42 -3.47 12.29 19.59
CA GLY A 42 -3.13 13.31 20.58
C GLY A 42 -2.84 14.69 19.99
N SER A 43 -2.50 14.76 18.70
CA SER A 43 -2.22 16.01 17.96
C SER A 43 -3.44 16.55 17.21
N GLY A 44 -4.61 15.93 17.35
CA GLY A 44 -5.88 16.43 16.79
C GLY A 44 -6.40 15.68 15.56
N MET A 45 -5.87 14.51 15.24
CA MET A 45 -6.50 13.61 14.25
C MET A 45 -7.89 13.21 14.75
N HIS A 46 -8.89 13.30 13.86
CA HIS A 46 -10.27 12.97 14.20
C HIS A 46 -10.50 11.45 14.22
N ILE A 47 -11.03 10.92 15.32
CA ILE A 47 -11.45 9.52 15.37
C ILE A 47 -12.93 9.44 15.03
N HIS A 48 -13.24 8.79 13.91
CA HIS A 48 -14.60 8.65 13.41
C HIS A 48 -15.08 7.20 13.50
N ILE A 49 -16.38 7.02 13.71
CA ILE A 49 -17.04 5.72 13.64
C ILE A 49 -18.21 5.86 12.68
N PRO A 50 -18.17 5.19 11.51
CA PRO A 50 -19.21 5.34 10.51
C PRO A 50 -20.51 4.68 10.97
N THR A 51 -21.62 5.15 10.41
CA THR A 51 -22.94 4.58 10.70
C THR A 51 -23.14 3.23 10.00
N ASP A 52 -23.99 2.37 10.57
CA ASP A 52 -24.32 1.07 9.98
C ASP A 52 -24.94 1.19 8.58
N GLU A 53 -25.70 2.26 8.32
CA GLU A 53 -26.31 2.52 7.01
C GLU A 53 -25.25 2.77 5.93
N THR A 54 -24.21 3.53 6.27
CA THR A 54 -23.07 3.76 5.36
C THR A 54 -22.25 2.50 5.18
N ILE A 55 -21.98 1.76 6.25
CA ILE A 55 -21.28 0.47 6.17
C ILE A 55 -22.00 -0.48 5.20
N ASP A 56 -23.33 -0.58 5.30
CA ASP A 56 -24.14 -1.40 4.39
C ASP A 56 -24.09 -0.91 2.95
N THR A 57 -24.04 0.40 2.73
CA THR A 57 -23.86 1.00 1.39
C THR A 57 -22.53 0.59 0.77
N VAL A 58 -21.44 0.68 1.53
CA VAL A 58 -20.10 0.26 1.08
C VAL A 58 -20.07 -1.25 0.80
N ARG A 59 -20.63 -2.08 1.68
CA ARG A 59 -20.69 -3.54 1.48
C ARG A 59 -21.44 -3.91 0.21
N ARG A 60 -22.54 -3.23 -0.11
CA ARG A 60 -23.27 -3.44 -1.37
C ARG A 60 -22.42 -3.06 -2.58
N ALA A 61 -21.75 -1.91 -2.53
CA ALA A 61 -20.86 -1.48 -3.61
C ALA A 61 -19.73 -2.48 -3.86
N ALA A 62 -19.10 -2.98 -2.78
CA ALA A 62 -18.07 -4.01 -2.82
C ALA A 62 -18.60 -5.35 -3.37
N ALA A 63 -19.79 -5.79 -2.93
CA ALA A 63 -20.40 -7.03 -3.40
C ALA A 63 -20.68 -7.01 -4.91
N GLU A 64 -21.12 -5.86 -5.43
CA GLU A 64 -21.38 -5.69 -6.85
C GLU A 64 -20.09 -5.65 -7.71
N LEU A 65 -18.96 -5.27 -7.12
CA LEU A 65 -17.64 -5.33 -7.77
C LEU A 65 -17.00 -6.73 -7.69
N GLY A 66 -17.45 -7.55 -6.73
CA GLY A 66 -16.84 -8.84 -6.42
C GLY A 66 -15.67 -8.75 -5.44
N ASP A 67 -15.40 -7.57 -4.88
CA ASP A 67 -14.27 -7.31 -3.98
C ASP A 67 -14.64 -7.52 -2.48
N LEU A 68 -15.91 -7.81 -2.17
CA LEU A 68 -16.37 -7.93 -0.77
C LEU A 68 -15.64 -9.01 0.04
N GLU A 69 -15.25 -10.12 -0.59
CA GLU A 69 -14.53 -11.21 0.11
C GLU A 69 -13.05 -10.88 0.38
N GLU A 70 -12.49 -9.92 -0.35
CA GLU A 70 -11.09 -9.47 -0.20
C GLU A 70 -10.95 -8.36 0.86
N LEU A 71 -12.04 -7.65 1.17
CA LEU A 71 -12.04 -6.53 2.12
C LEU A 71 -12.34 -6.99 3.55
N SER A 72 -11.52 -6.53 4.48
CA SER A 72 -11.75 -6.68 5.91
C SER A 72 -12.85 -5.73 6.42
N ASP A 73 -13.31 -5.94 7.66
CA ASP A 73 -14.26 -5.01 8.30
C ASP A 73 -13.65 -3.62 8.51
N THR A 74 -12.33 -3.54 8.76
CA THR A 74 -11.57 -2.29 8.85
C THR A 74 -11.62 -1.54 7.53
N ASP A 75 -11.36 -2.23 6.40
CA ASP A 75 -11.34 -1.63 5.07
C ASP A 75 -12.71 -1.02 4.70
N ILE A 76 -13.77 -1.80 4.93
CA ILE A 76 -15.15 -1.35 4.68
C ILE A 76 -15.46 -0.10 5.52
N ARG A 77 -15.05 -0.07 6.79
CA ARG A 77 -15.28 1.08 7.67
C ARG A 77 -14.44 2.29 7.31
N LEU A 78 -13.22 2.11 6.79
CA LEU A 78 -12.40 3.21 6.30
C LEU A 78 -13.03 3.86 5.06
N VAL A 79 -13.48 3.05 4.10
CA VAL A 79 -14.22 3.57 2.93
C VAL A 79 -15.51 4.26 3.38
N ALA A 80 -16.26 3.67 4.32
CA ALA A 80 -17.49 4.26 4.86
C ALA A 80 -17.23 5.59 5.57
N THR A 81 -16.19 5.65 6.40
CA THR A 81 -15.75 6.87 7.09
C THR A 81 -15.39 7.96 6.09
N THR A 82 -14.68 7.60 5.03
CA THR A 82 -14.28 8.55 3.99
C THR A 82 -15.51 9.08 3.25
N PHE A 83 -16.46 8.21 2.94
CA PHE A 83 -17.71 8.58 2.29
C PHE A 83 -18.55 9.53 3.17
N GLU A 84 -18.71 9.25 4.47
CA GLU A 84 -19.48 10.11 5.38
C GLU A 84 -18.86 11.48 5.61
N LEU A 85 -17.53 11.55 5.61
CA LEU A 85 -16.78 12.78 5.88
C LEU A 85 -16.50 13.60 4.61
N ASP A 86 -16.99 13.17 3.44
CA ASP A 86 -16.65 13.73 2.12
C ASP A 86 -15.12 13.91 1.99
N GLY A 87 -14.37 12.89 2.42
CA GLY A 87 -12.92 12.91 2.56
C GLY A 87 -12.14 12.33 1.38
N THR A 88 -10.82 12.29 1.55
CA THR A 88 -9.87 11.58 0.69
C THR A 88 -9.35 10.37 1.44
N LEU A 89 -9.54 9.16 0.90
CA LEU A 89 -9.02 7.93 1.46
C LEU A 89 -7.52 7.84 1.13
N VAL A 90 -6.68 7.66 2.15
CA VAL A 90 -5.24 7.44 1.97
C VAL A 90 -4.98 5.96 2.19
N THR A 91 -4.69 5.24 1.12
CA THR A 91 -4.42 3.79 1.16
C THR A 91 -3.56 3.37 -0.03
N ASP A 92 -2.87 2.25 0.09
CA ASP A 92 -2.19 1.59 -1.03
C ASP A 92 -2.88 0.29 -1.50
N ASP A 93 -4.03 -0.07 -0.90
CA ASP A 93 -4.80 -1.26 -1.25
C ASP A 93 -5.67 -1.03 -2.50
N TYR A 94 -5.61 -1.97 -3.46
CA TYR A 94 -6.35 -1.89 -4.72
C TYR A 94 -7.84 -2.23 -4.59
N ALA A 95 -8.22 -3.14 -3.70
CA ALA A 95 -9.63 -3.48 -3.48
C ALA A 95 -10.36 -2.29 -2.84
N MET A 96 -9.72 -1.61 -1.88
CA MET A 96 -10.25 -0.38 -1.30
C MET A 96 -10.41 0.73 -2.36
N GLN A 97 -9.41 0.89 -3.24
CA GLN A 97 -9.45 1.85 -4.34
C GLN A 97 -10.62 1.61 -5.30
N ASN A 98 -10.89 0.36 -5.68
CA ASN A 98 -12.00 0.02 -6.59
C ASN A 98 -13.37 0.40 -5.99
N VAL A 99 -13.58 0.07 -4.71
CA VAL A 99 -14.84 0.37 -4.02
C VAL A 99 -14.98 1.88 -3.82
N ALA A 100 -13.90 2.58 -3.45
CA ALA A 100 -13.89 4.03 -3.34
C ALA A 100 -14.23 4.71 -4.67
N GLU A 101 -13.63 4.28 -5.78
CA GLU A 101 -13.92 4.81 -7.12
C GLU A 101 -15.40 4.65 -7.47
N LYS A 102 -15.98 3.47 -7.22
CA LYS A 102 -17.40 3.21 -7.46
C LYS A 102 -18.32 4.12 -6.66
N LEU A 103 -17.93 4.46 -5.43
CA LEU A 103 -18.67 5.36 -4.55
C LEU A 103 -18.35 6.85 -4.79
N ASN A 104 -17.51 7.17 -5.79
CA ASN A 104 -16.99 8.51 -6.06
C ASN A 104 -16.24 9.12 -4.86
N VAL A 105 -15.61 8.28 -4.05
CA VAL A 105 -14.70 8.69 -2.97
C VAL A 105 -13.33 8.97 -3.58
N THR A 106 -12.73 10.10 -3.21
CA THR A 106 -11.39 10.45 -3.70
C THR A 106 -10.35 9.58 -2.98
N VAL A 107 -9.36 9.08 -3.71
CA VAL A 107 -8.27 8.28 -3.16
C VAL A 107 -6.93 8.97 -3.41
N GLU A 108 -6.09 9.02 -2.39
CA GLU A 108 -4.68 9.36 -2.50
C GLU A 108 -3.84 8.12 -2.19
N VAL A 109 -3.05 7.70 -3.17
CA VAL A 109 -2.15 6.55 -3.01
C VAL A 109 -0.89 7.00 -2.29
N ILE A 110 -0.47 6.25 -1.29
CA ILE A 110 0.78 6.50 -0.58
C ILE A 110 1.92 6.32 -1.59
N ALA A 111 2.60 7.43 -1.89
CA ALA A 111 3.76 7.41 -2.75
C ALA A 111 4.86 6.58 -2.07
N ARG A 112 4.96 5.30 -2.43
CA ARG A 112 6.14 4.51 -2.12
C ARG A 112 7.30 5.22 -2.82
N GLU A 113 8.37 5.57 -2.09
CA GLU A 113 9.66 5.78 -2.73
C GLU A 113 9.92 4.50 -3.54
N GLY A 114 9.66 4.56 -4.84
CA GLY A 114 9.79 3.41 -5.72
C GLY A 114 11.20 2.84 -5.59
N ILE A 115 11.37 1.57 -5.95
CA ILE A 115 12.69 0.96 -6.07
C ILE A 115 13.59 1.90 -6.90
N THR A 116 14.52 2.61 -6.25
CA THR A 116 15.50 3.48 -6.90
C THR A 116 16.61 2.68 -7.59
N GLU A 117 16.67 1.37 -7.33
CA GLU A 117 17.62 0.43 -7.93
C GLU A 117 16.95 -0.54 -8.91
N GLN A 118 16.97 -0.21 -10.21
CA GLN A 118 16.84 -1.25 -11.23
C GLN A 118 18.16 -2.04 -11.30
N ARG A 119 18.25 -3.14 -10.54
CA ARG A 119 19.42 -4.02 -10.55
C ARG A 119 19.50 -4.78 -11.88
N GLN A 120 20.39 -4.34 -12.76
CA GLN A 120 20.78 -5.12 -13.95
C GLN A 120 21.70 -6.26 -13.50
N TRP A 121 21.25 -7.49 -13.65
CA TRP A 121 22.05 -8.67 -13.35
C TRP A 121 23.01 -8.93 -14.50
N SER A 122 24.32 -8.96 -14.21
CA SER A 122 25.33 -9.43 -15.16
C SER A 122 25.76 -10.86 -14.83
N PHE A 123 26.12 -11.61 -15.86
CA PHE A 123 26.57 -12.99 -15.79
C PHE A 123 28.04 -13.07 -16.16
N GLN A 124 28.87 -13.69 -15.32
CA GLN A 124 30.30 -13.85 -15.56
C GLN A 124 30.65 -15.30 -15.87
N CYS A 125 31.35 -15.50 -16.99
CA CYS A 125 31.93 -16.78 -17.36
C CYS A 125 32.97 -17.25 -16.32
N GLN A 126 32.81 -18.45 -15.79
CA GLN A 126 33.69 -19.03 -14.77
C GLN A 126 35.07 -19.46 -15.31
N GLY A 127 35.24 -19.55 -16.64
CA GLY A 127 36.50 -19.94 -17.27
C GLY A 127 37.38 -18.76 -17.68
N CYS A 128 36.85 -17.88 -18.53
CA CYS A 128 37.59 -16.74 -19.10
C CYS A 128 37.28 -15.39 -18.45
N GLY A 129 36.33 -15.33 -17.51
CA GLY A 129 36.00 -14.11 -16.76
C GLY A 129 35.18 -13.06 -17.53
N ARG A 130 34.76 -13.32 -18.78
CA ARG A 130 33.94 -12.38 -19.55
C ARG A 130 32.55 -12.21 -18.95
N GLU A 131 32.04 -10.99 -19.08
CA GLU A 131 30.73 -10.59 -18.59
C GLU A 131 29.72 -10.52 -19.73
N PHE A 132 28.48 -10.88 -19.42
CA PHE A 132 27.34 -10.92 -20.31
C PHE A 132 26.15 -10.30 -19.58
N ASP A 133 25.36 -9.53 -20.31
CA ASP A 133 24.12 -8.87 -19.88
C ASP A 133 22.89 -9.81 -19.97
N ARG A 134 23.08 -11.00 -20.54
CA ARG A 134 22.05 -12.03 -20.73
C ARG A 134 22.51 -13.39 -20.19
N GLN A 135 21.57 -14.19 -19.70
CA GLN A 135 21.85 -15.56 -19.28
C GLN A 135 22.09 -16.44 -20.51
N LEU A 136 23.33 -16.92 -20.66
CA LEU A 136 23.70 -17.91 -21.67
C LEU A 136 24.00 -19.24 -20.99
N ASP A 137 23.62 -20.35 -21.62
CA ASP A 137 23.95 -21.69 -21.11
C ASP A 137 25.47 -21.94 -21.07
N ARG A 138 26.19 -21.36 -22.05
CA ARG A 138 27.63 -21.51 -22.22
C ARG A 138 28.27 -20.25 -22.77
N CYS A 139 29.50 -19.99 -22.37
CA CYS A 139 30.30 -18.89 -22.88
C CYS A 139 30.59 -19.07 -24.37
N GLU A 140 30.24 -18.09 -25.20
CA GLU A 140 30.47 -18.09 -26.66
C GLU A 140 31.98 -18.09 -27.02
N VAL A 141 32.86 -17.86 -26.03
CA VAL A 141 34.30 -17.72 -26.24
C VAL A 141 35.08 -18.96 -25.78
N CYS A 142 34.70 -19.56 -24.65
CA CYS A 142 35.44 -20.69 -24.07
C CYS A 142 34.57 -21.89 -23.69
N GLY A 143 33.25 -21.84 -23.91
CA GLY A 143 32.32 -22.94 -23.65
C GLY A 143 32.02 -23.25 -22.18
N SER A 144 32.67 -22.55 -21.25
CA SER A 144 32.46 -22.69 -19.80
C SER A 144 31.10 -22.13 -19.35
N PRO A 145 30.54 -22.62 -18.23
CA PRO A 145 29.28 -22.10 -17.69
C PRO A 145 29.43 -20.65 -17.17
N LEU A 146 28.32 -19.93 -17.18
CA LEU A 146 28.21 -18.58 -16.61
C LEU A 146 27.64 -18.67 -15.20
N ALA A 147 28.09 -17.78 -14.30
CA ALA A 147 27.48 -17.59 -12.98
C ALA A 147 26.95 -16.16 -12.85
N ARG A 148 25.89 -16.00 -12.06
CA ARG A 148 25.33 -14.68 -11.73
C ARG A 148 26.34 -13.89 -10.91
N LYS A 149 26.69 -12.69 -11.37
CA LYS A 149 27.51 -11.76 -10.60
C LYS A 149 26.54 -10.89 -9.79
N ASN A 150 26.86 -10.66 -8.51
CA ASN A 150 26.10 -9.69 -7.74
C ASN A 150 26.31 -8.31 -8.39
N PRO A 151 25.23 -7.53 -8.61
CA PRO A 151 25.36 -6.14 -9.02
C PRO A 151 26.18 -5.40 -7.96
N THR A 152 27.12 -4.58 -8.40
CA THR A 152 27.89 -3.67 -7.54
C THR A 152 27.16 -2.34 -7.48
#